data_AF-A0A193LKB4-F1
#
_entry.id   AF-A0A193LKB4-F1
#
_cell.length_a   1.000
_cell.length_b   1.000
_cell.length_c   1.000
_cell.angle_alpha   90.00
_cell.angle_beta   90.00
_cell.angle_gamma   90.00
#
_symmetry.space_group_name_H-M   'P 1'
#
loop_
_entity.id
_entity.type
_entity.pdbx_description
1 polymer ?
#
loop_
_entity_poly.entity_id
_entity_poly.type
_entity_poly.pdbx_seq_one_letter_code
_entity_poly.pdbx_strand_id
1 'polypeptide(L)' 'MAIAKKNCPKAVARNRLKRIIRESFRMHQASLAGVDIIVLNRPGAERMTNTELFTSLARHWRACQNTAQRGQENR' A
#
# COMPACT_ATOMS: atom_id res chain seq x y z
N MET A 1 6.95 4.23 -6.61
CA MET A 1 6.69 3.01 -5.79
C MET A 1 7.72 1.94 -6.10
N ALA A 2 8.59 1.65 -5.14
CA ALA A 2 9.52 0.52 -5.24
C ALA A 2 8.85 -0.75 -4.67
N ILE A 3 8.80 -1.83 -5.44
CA ILE A 3 8.49 -3.17 -4.92
C ILE A 3 9.79 -3.96 -4.96
N ALA A 4 10.22 -4.50 -3.82
CA ALA A 4 11.45 -5.26 -3.73
C ALA A 4 11.43 -6.45 -4.70
N LYS A 5 12.41 -6.48 -5.62
CA LYS A 5 12.60 -7.58 -6.60
C LYS A 5 12.80 -8.93 -5.90
N LYS A 6 13.37 -8.92 -4.69
CA LYS A 6 13.70 -10.10 -3.88
C LYS A 6 12.50 -11.00 -3.56
N ASN A 7 11.30 -10.43 -3.40
CA ASN A 7 10.13 -11.17 -2.91
C ASN A 7 9.11 -11.52 -4.00
N CYS A 8 9.37 -11.12 -5.25
CA CYS A 8 8.45 -11.39 -6.36
C CYS A 8 9.24 -11.45 -7.68
N PRO A 9 9.71 -12.63 -8.09
CA PRO A 9 10.61 -12.76 -9.25
C PRO A 9 9.92 -12.45 -10.58
N LYS A 10 8.61 -12.71 -10.69
CA LYS A 10 7.82 -12.46 -11.90
C LYS A 10 7.47 -10.98 -12.06
N ALA A 11 7.87 -10.38 -13.18
CA ALA A 11 7.57 -8.97 -13.48
C ALA A 11 6.07 -8.68 -13.53
N VAL A 12 5.28 -9.62 -14.05
CA VAL A 12 3.81 -9.53 -14.11
C VAL A 12 3.21 -9.43 -12.71
N ALA A 13 3.65 -10.26 -11.76
CA ALA A 13 3.16 -10.22 -10.39
C ALA A 13 3.55 -8.91 -9.68
N ARG A 14 4.78 -8.41 -9.88
CA ARG A 14 5.17 -7.08 -9.39
C ARG A 14 4.32 -5.96 -9.98
N ASN A 15 4.00 -6.02 -11.27
CA ASN A 15 3.16 -5.02 -11.93
C ASN A 15 1.71 -5.07 -11.43
N ARG A 16 1.18 -6.28 -11.20
CA ARG A 16 -0.14 -6.49 -10.57
C ARG A 16 -0.18 -5.87 -9.19
N LEU A 17 0.78 -6.17 -8.31
CA LEU A 17 0.86 -5.59 -6.97
C LEU A 17 0.95 -4.06 -7.03
N LYS A 18 1.86 -3.52 -7.86
CA LYS A 18 1.96 -2.06 -8.05
C LYS A 18 0.61 -1.49 -8.43
N ARG A 19 -0.10 -2.09 -9.39
CA ARG A 19 -1.39 -1.62 -9.88
C ARG A 19 -2.45 -1.59 -8.76
N ILE A 20 -2.62 -2.70 -8.05
CA ILE A 20 -3.57 -2.82 -6.93
C ILE A 20 -3.28 -1.76 -5.86
N ILE A 21 -2.00 -1.60 -5.49
CA ILE A 21 -1.58 -0.59 -4.50
C ILE A 21 -1.94 0.82 -4.99
N ARG A 22 -1.66 1.18 -6.26
CA ARG A 22 -2.00 2.53 -6.76
C ARG A 22 -3.50 2.77 -6.82
N GLU A 23 -4.27 1.78 -7.26
CA GLU A 23 -5.73 1.91 -7.33
C GLU A 23 -6.31 2.10 -5.93
N SER A 24 -5.89 1.26 -4.97
CA SER A 24 -6.29 1.40 -3.57
C SER A 24 -5.85 2.74 -2.97
N PHE A 25 -4.62 3.18 -3.22
CA PHE A 25 -4.11 4.46 -2.74
C PHE A 25 -4.90 5.64 -3.32
N ARG A 26 -5.18 5.65 -4.63
CA ARG A 26 -5.96 6.73 -5.27
C ARG A 26 -7.34 6.91 -4.66
N MET A 27 -7.99 5.81 -4.28
CA MET A 27 -9.28 5.86 -3.57
C MET A 27 -9.19 6.49 -2.17
N HIS A 28 -8.01 6.44 -1.53
CA HIS A 28 -7.76 6.95 -0.18
C HIS A 28 -6.86 8.20 -0.20
N GLN A 29 -6.54 8.75 -1.36
CA GLN A 29 -5.57 9.84 -1.50
C GLN A 29 -6.01 11.10 -0.76
N ALA A 30 -7.32 11.39 -0.77
CA ALA A 30 -7.87 12.56 -0.08
C ALA A 30 -7.64 12.48 1.44
N SER A 31 -7.73 11.29 2.04
CA SER A 31 -7.50 11.10 3.48
C SER A 31 -6.04 10.87 3.86
N LEU A 32 -5.18 10.61 2.87
CA LEU A 32 -3.74 10.42 3.04
C LEU A 32 -2.93 11.65 2.58
N ALA A 33 -3.58 12.82 2.47
CA ALA A 33 -2.93 14.04 2.04
C ALA A 33 -1.86 14.48 3.05
N GLY A 34 -0.65 14.79 2.56
CA GLY A 34 0.45 15.30 3.37
C GLY A 34 1.37 14.26 4.00
N VAL A 35 1.27 12.97 3.62
CA VAL A 35 2.19 11.92 4.07
C VAL A 35 2.84 11.16 2.92
N ASP A 36 4.14 10.88 3.05
CA ASP A 36 4.89 10.02 2.14
C ASP A 36 4.78 8.56 2.59
N ILE A 37 4.23 7.70 1.73
CA ILE A 37 3.98 6.29 2.04
C ILE A 37 4.91 5.39 1.21
N ILE A 38 5.71 4.58 1.89
CA ILE A 38 6.51 3.52 1.29
C ILE A 38 5.85 2.16 1.55
N VAL A 39 5.45 1.46 0.49
CA VAL A 39 4.83 0.13 0.58
C VAL A 39 5.87 -0.95 0.28
N LEU A 40 6.16 -1.79 1.27
CA LEU A 40 7.06 -2.94 1.14
C LEU A 40 6.24 -4.23 1.08
N ASN A 41 6.56 -5.11 0.12
CA ASN A 41 5.90 -6.41 0.03
C ASN A 41 6.56 -7.43 0.99
N ARG A 42 5.73 -8.21 1.68
CA ARG A 42 6.20 -9.39 2.40
C ARG A 42 6.36 -10.58 1.43
N PRO A 43 7.27 -11.52 1.69
CA PRO A 43 7.32 -12.79 0.97
C PRO A 43 5.93 -13.46 0.96
N GLY A 44 5.53 -14.02 -0.17
CA GLY A 44 4.20 -14.65 -0.31
C GLY A 44 3.06 -13.72 -0.72
N ALA A 45 3.25 -12.39 -0.74
CA ALA A 45 2.24 -11.44 -1.22
C ALA A 45 1.82 -11.66 -2.69
N GLU A 46 2.65 -12.34 -3.48
CA GLU A 46 2.32 -12.72 -4.86
C GLU A 46 1.27 -13.82 -4.97
N ARG A 47 1.12 -14.65 -3.92
CA ARG A 47 0.17 -15.77 -3.85
C ARG A 47 -1.19 -15.34 -3.31
N MET A 48 -1.27 -14.18 -2.68
CA MET A 48 -2.52 -13.61 -2.17
C MET A 48 -3.43 -13.21 -3.32
N THR A 49 -4.72 -13.46 -3.10
CA THR A 49 -5.80 -13.02 -3.99
C THR A 49 -5.94 -11.50 -3.96
N ASN A 50 -6.59 -10.95 -4.99
CA ASN A 50 -6.85 -9.50 -5.03
C ASN A 50 -7.66 -9.05 -3.81
N THR A 51 -8.67 -9.82 -3.41
CA THR A 51 -9.51 -9.52 -2.24
C THR A 51 -8.69 -9.44 -0.95
N GLU A 52 -7.81 -10.40 -0.70
CA GLU A 52 -6.93 -10.36 0.48
C GLU A 52 -5.98 -9.14 0.45
N LEU A 53 -5.43 -8.82 -0.72
CA LEU A 53 -4.57 -7.65 -0.88
C LEU A 53 -5.32 -6.35 -0.61
N PHE A 54 -6.53 -6.18 -1.16
CA PHE A 54 -7.36 -4.99 -0.93
C PHE A 54 -7.78 -4.87 0.52
N THR A 55 -8.24 -5.96 1.16
CA THR A 55 -8.60 -5.97 2.58
C THR A 55 -7.41 -5.61 3.47
N SER A 56 -6.23 -6.17 3.17
CA SER A 56 -5.00 -5.83 3.87
C SER A 56 -4.65 -4.37 3.68
N LEU A 57 -4.66 -3.85 2.45
CA LEU A 57 -4.36 -2.44 2.15
C LEU A 57 -5.31 -1.47 2.86
N ALA A 58 -6.62 -1.74 2.85
CA ALA A 58 -7.61 -0.91 3.54
C ALA A 58 -7.32 -0.80 5.04
N ARG A 59 -6.89 -1.89 5.68
CA ARG A 59 -6.47 -1.87 7.09
C ARG A 59 -5.24 -0.98 7.32
N HIS A 60 -4.25 -1.06 6.43
CA HIS A 60 -3.05 -0.22 6.51
C HIS A 60 -3.37 1.26 6.27
N TRP A 61 -4.28 1.59 5.33
CA TRP A 61 -4.69 2.97 5.09
C TRP A 61 -5.37 3.59 6.31
N ARG A 62 -6.20 2.86 7.04
CA ARG A 62 -6.79 3.35 8.29
C ARG A 62 -5.72 3.63 9.35
N ALA A 63 -4.72 2.77 9.46
CA ALA A 63 -3.60 2.99 10.38
C ALA A 63 -2.79 4.24 9.99
N CYS A 64 -2.48 4.41 8.69
CA CYS A 64 -1.76 5.58 8.19
C CYS A 64 -2.54 6.88 8.40
N GLN A 65 -3.87 6.88 8.20
CA GLN A 65 -4.73 8.04 8.48
C GLN A 65 -4.62 8.48 9.94
N ASN A 66 -4.69 7.53 10.88
CA ASN A 66 -4.56 7.84 12.31
C ASN A 66 -3.19 8.45 12.67
N THR A 67 -2.13 8.01 12.00
CA THR A 67 -0.78 8.57 12.19
C THR A 67 -0.62 9.93 11.50
N ALA A 68 -1.21 10.10 10.31
CA ALA A 68 -1.19 11.37 9.57
C ALA A 68 -1.89 12.49 10.37
N GLN A 69 -3.05 12.19 10.97
CA GLN A 69 -3.79 13.14 11.81
C GLN A 69 -2.96 13.63 13.00
N ARG A 70 -2.27 12.70 13.69
CA ARG A 70 -1.37 13.02 14.82
C ARG A 70 -0.14 13.85 14.42
N GLY A 71 0.32 13.70 13.18
CA GLY A 71 1.45 14.47 12.65
C GLY A 71 1.08 15.90 12.25
N GLN A 72 -0.19 16.14 11.88
CA GLN A 72 -0.69 17.49 11.57
C GLN A 72 -1.04 18.31 12.81
N GLU A 73 -1.43 17.67 13.92
CA GLU A 73 -1.78 18.34 15.18
C GLU A 73 -0.54 18.86 15.97
N ASN A 74 0.66 18.41 15.62
CA ASN A 74 1.93 18.79 16.27
C ASN A 74 2.82 19.70 15.39
N ARG A 75 2.25 20.46 14.45
CA ARG A 75 2.99 21.44 13.63
C ARG A 75 2.41 22.84 13.73
#